data_AF-A0A836B0W9-F1
#
_entry.id   AF-A0A836B0W9-F1
#
_cell.length_a   1.000
_cell.length_b   1.000
_cell.length_c   1.000
_cell.angle_alpha   90.00
_cell.angle_beta   90.00
_cell.angle_gamma   90.00
#
_symmetry.space_group_name_H-M   'P 1'
#
loop_
_entity.id
_entity.type
_entity.pdbx_description
1 polymer ?
#
loop_
_entity_poly.entity_id
_entity_poly.type
_entity_poly.pdbx_seq_one_letter_code
_entity_poly.pdbx_strand_id
1 'polypeptide(L)' 'CVVIEDSGIGLKAAKAAGMTCVVTKSSYTQDEDFSGADAVFPSLGGDSDAGQVTLNRLCNIMAAATAVRA' A
#
# COMPACT_ATOMS: atom_id res chain seq x y z
N CYS A 1 -3.65 11.62 2.27
CA CYS A 1 -3.15 10.67 3.29
C CYS A 1 -2.86 9.33 2.64
N VAL A 2 -1.97 8.53 3.24
CA VAL A 2 -1.69 7.15 2.83
C VAL A 2 -1.92 6.23 4.02
N VAL A 3 -2.56 5.08 3.76
CA VAL A 3 -2.74 3.99 4.73
C VAL A 3 -1.72 2.90 4.42
N ILE A 4 -1.08 2.38 5.47
CA ILE A 4 -0.26 1.17 5.42
C ILE A 4 -1.08 0.06 6.07
N GLU A 5 -1.32 -1.03 5.35
CA GLU A 5 -2.15 -2.15 5.81
C GLU A 5 -1.51 -3.50 5.49
N ASP A 6 -1.92 -4.55 6.18
CA ASP A 6 -1.51 -5.93 5.92
C ASP A 6 -2.69 -6.87 5.65
N SER A 7 -3.94 -6.42 5.84
CA SER A 7 -5.15 -7.23 5.64
C SER A 7 -6.07 -6.69 4.54
N GLY A 8 -6.83 -7.58 3.91
CA GLY A 8 -7.81 -7.26 2.89
C GLY A 8 -9.01 -6.50 3.43
N ILE A 9 -9.36 -6.70 4.72
CA ILE A 9 -10.41 -5.91 5.39
C ILE A 9 -9.95 -4.46 5.56
N GLY A 10 -8.72 -4.26 6.03
CA GLY A 10 -8.11 -2.94 6.16
C GLY A 10 -7.96 -2.23 4.82
N LEU A 11 -7.53 -2.94 3.77
CA LEU A 11 -7.50 -2.43 2.41
C LEU A 11 -8.88 -1.91 1.97
N LYS A 12 -9.94 -2.73 2.13
CA LYS A 12 -11.31 -2.32 1.77
C LYS A 12 -11.75 -1.07 2.52
N ALA A 13 -11.43 -0.97 3.82
CA ALA A 13 -11.73 0.21 4.62
C ALA A 13 -10.99 1.46 4.11
N ALA A 14 -9.69 1.34 3.81
CA ALA A 14 -8.89 2.45 3.28
C ALA A 14 -9.42 2.94 1.93
N LYS A 15 -9.80 2.02 1.03
CA LYS A 15 -10.38 2.38 -0.27
C LYS A 15 -11.76 3.01 -0.13
N ALA A 16 -12.61 2.51 0.78
CA ALA A 16 -13.91 3.10 1.09
C ALA A 16 -13.79 4.53 1.65
N ALA A 17 -12.74 4.81 2.42
CA ALA A 17 -12.40 6.15 2.90
C ALA A 17 -11.76 7.06 1.83
N GLY A 18 -11.64 6.58 0.58
CA GLY A 18 -11.04 7.35 -0.51
C GLY A 18 -9.53 7.54 -0.40
N MET A 19 -8.83 6.76 0.43
CA MET A 19 -7.39 6.92 0.65
C MET A 19 -6.53 6.10 -0.32
N THR A 20 -5.28 6.52 -0.50
CA THR A 20 -4.23 5.66 -1.04
C THR A 20 -3.91 4.59 0.01
N CYS A 21 -3.85 3.33 -0.39
CA CYS A 21 -3.55 2.21 0.47
C CYS A 21 -2.38 1.40 -0.12
N VAL A 22 -1.33 1.26 0.68
CA VAL A 22 -0.17 0.43 0.38
C VAL A 22 -0.22 -0.78 1.31
N VAL A 23 -0.12 -1.98 0.73
CA VAL A 23 -0.17 -3.23 1.49
C VAL A 23 1.24 -3.77 1.73
N THR A 24 1.52 -4.21 2.95
CA THR A 24 2.64 -5.08 3.29
C THR A 24 2.12 -6.43 3.77
N LYS A 25 2.34 -7.50 3.00
CA LYS A 25 1.78 -8.82 3.36
C LYS A 25 2.36 -9.32 4.69
N SER A 26 1.51 -9.81 5.59
CA SER A 26 1.94 -10.51 6.79
C SER A 26 1.86 -12.03 6.60
N SER A 27 2.38 -12.80 7.55
CA SER A 27 2.32 -14.28 7.50
C SER A 27 0.89 -14.82 7.50
N TYR A 28 -0.08 -14.03 7.96
CA TYR A 28 -1.47 -14.46 8.12
C TYR A 28 -2.35 -14.13 6.91
N THR A 29 -1.90 -13.23 6.04
CA THR A 29 -2.73 -12.63 4.99
C THR A 29 -2.18 -12.88 3.58
N GLN A 30 -1.23 -13.82 3.42
CA GLN A 30 -0.51 -14.07 2.15
C GLN A 30 -1.44 -14.34 0.95
N ASP A 31 -2.51 -15.09 1.22
CA ASP A 31 -3.49 -15.58 0.24
C ASP A 31 -4.73 -14.67 0.12
N GLU A 32 -4.77 -13.54 0.82
CA GLU A 32 -5.86 -12.58 0.66
C GLU A 32 -5.76 -11.80 -0.67
N ASP A 33 -6.91 -11.30 -1.12
CA ASP A 33 -7.00 -10.49 -2.33
C ASP A 33 -6.63 -9.02 -2.04
N PHE A 34 -5.52 -8.58 -2.64
CA PHE A 34 -5.03 -7.20 -2.57
C PHE A 34 -5.09 -6.47 -3.90
N SER A 35 -5.87 -6.94 -4.88
CA SER A 35 -5.99 -6.35 -6.21
C SER A 35 -6.42 -4.87 -6.20
N GLY A 36 -7.12 -4.42 -5.16
CA GLY A 36 -7.54 -3.03 -4.98
C GLY A 36 -6.50 -2.10 -4.33
N ALA A 37 -5.32 -2.60 -3.94
CA ALA A 37 -4.26 -1.79 -3.35
C ALA A 37 -3.56 -0.92 -4.41
N ASP A 38 -3.08 0.26 -4.01
CA ASP A 38 -2.31 1.13 -4.91
C ASP A 38 -0.87 0.64 -5.07
N ALA A 39 -0.36 -0.11 -4.09
CA ALA A 39 0.88 -0.88 -4.21
C ALA A 39 0.90 -2.03 -3.19
N VAL A 40 1.60 -3.12 -3.50
CA VAL A 40 1.83 -4.25 -2.58
C VAL A 40 3.33 -4.48 -2.46
N PHE A 41 3.82 -4.56 -1.23
CA PHE A 41 5.20 -4.85 -0.90
C PHE A 41 5.27 -6.10 0.01
N PRO A 42 6.40 -6.83 -0.01
CA PRO A 42 6.61 -7.93 0.93
C PRO A 42 6.83 -7.43 2.37
N SER A 43 7.41 -6.24 2.54
CA SER A 43 7.60 -5.56 3.83
C SER A 43 7.92 -4.07 3.58
N LEU A 44 8.08 -3.28 4.65
CA LEU A 44 8.58 -1.91 4.53
C LEU A 44 10.09 -1.84 4.20
N GLY A 45 10.84 -2.91 4.49
CA GLY A 45 12.30 -2.94 4.39
C GLY A 45 13.03 -2.13 5.47
N GLY A 46 14.28 -2.46 5.71
CA GLY A 46 15.24 -1.69 6.51
C GLY A 46 16.14 -0.80 5.65
N ASP A 47 17.02 -0.04 6.31
CA ASP A 47 17.85 0.99 5.66
C ASP A 47 18.81 0.47 4.57
N SER A 48 19.09 -0.85 4.56
CA SER A 48 19.96 -1.49 3.58
C SER A 48 19.18 -2.21 2.46
N ASP A 49 17.85 -2.24 2.53
CA ASP A 49 17.04 -2.98 1.57
C ASP A 49 16.78 -2.14 0.33
N ALA A 50 17.21 -2.65 -0.83
CA ALA A 50 16.96 -2.00 -2.13
C ALA A 50 15.45 -1.81 -2.43
N GLY A 51 14.59 -2.59 -1.77
CA GLY A 51 13.13 -2.53 -1.89
C GLY A 51 12.42 -1.67 -0.84
N GLN A 52 13.12 -0.88 -0.03
CA GLN A 52 12.48 -0.18 1.08
C GLN A 52 11.36 0.78 0.61
N VAL A 53 10.33 0.89 1.44
CA VAL A 53 9.25 1.85 1.28
C VAL A 53 9.69 3.19 1.88
N THR A 54 10.17 4.09 1.03
CA THR A 54 10.57 5.46 1.44
C THR A 54 9.42 6.45 1.30
N LEU A 55 9.52 7.58 1.99
CA LEU A 55 8.59 8.71 1.82
C LEU A 55 8.52 9.18 0.36
N ASN A 56 9.65 9.24 -0.35
CA ASN A 56 9.66 9.63 -1.76
C ASN A 56 8.88 8.64 -2.64
N ARG A 57 9.00 7.34 -2.36
CA ARG A 57 8.23 6.29 -3.06
C ARG A 57 6.73 6.43 -2.75
N LEU A 58 6.35 6.69 -1.50
CA LEU A 58 4.95 6.93 -1.12
C LEU A 58 4.37 8.18 -1.82
N CYS A 59 5.14 9.27 -1.91
CA CYS A 59 4.73 10.47 -2.66
C CYS A 59 4.45 10.16 -4.13
N ASN A 60 5.30 9.36 -4.78
CA ASN A 60 5.11 8.95 -6.17
C ASN A 60 3.84 8.10 -6.36
N ILE A 61 3.56 7.18 -5.44
CA ILE A 61 2.34 6.36 -5.47
C ILE A 61 1.10 7.24 -5.31
N MET A 62 1.11 8.18 -4.36
CA MET A 62 0.00 9.11 -4.15
C MET A 62 -0.25 10.01 -5.37
N ALA A 63 0.82 10.47 -6.04
CA ALA A 63 0.70 11.26 -7.26
C ALA A 63 0.05 10.43 -8.40
N ALA A 64 0.48 9.18 -8.60
CA ALA A 64 -0.09 8.28 -9.59
C ALA A 64 -1.56 7.95 -9.30
N ALA A 65 -1.91 7.65 -8.05
CA ALA A 65 -3.28 7.35 -7.65
C ALA A 65 -4.24 8.54 -7.83
N THR A 66 -3.74 9.77 -7.71
CA THR A 66 -4.53 10.99 -7.92
C THR A 66 -4.82 11.21 -9.40
N ALA A 67 -3.85 10.98 -10.29
CA ALA A 67 -4.02 11.13 -11.74
C ALA A 67 -5.07 10.16 -12.32
N VAL A 68 -5.28 8.99 -11.70
CA VAL A 68 -6.29 8.01 -12.14
C VAL A 68 -7.72 8.37 -11.68
N ARG A 69 -7.87 9.30 -10.73
CA ARG A 69 -9.16 9.70 -10.15
C ARG A 69 -9.68 11.05 -10.66
N ALA A 70 -8.92 11.73 -11.52
CA ALA A 70 -9.26 13.03 -12.12
C ALA A 70 -10.04 12.87 -13.43
#